data_AF-A0A1C3XLX0-F1
#
_entry.id   AF-A0A1C3XLX0-F1
#
_cell.length_a   1.000
_cell.length_b   1.000
_cell.length_c   1.000
_cell.angle_alpha   90.00
_cell.angle_beta   90.00
_cell.angle_gamma   90.00
#
_symmetry.space_group_name_H-M   'P 1'
#
loop_
_entity.id
_entity.type
_entity.pdbx_description
1 polymer ?
#
loop_
_entity_poly.entity_id
_entity_poly.type
_entity_poly.pdbx_seq_one_letter_code
_entity_poly.pdbx_strand_id
1 'polypeptide(L)'
;MLDDDDDPSVSLMILRLGMLFAVAALVGYLFWEMFSESAALSRLSATANIYPYIDRCDANGQLIAIGQPNCVDLNHYLFVHGSVDKAFRRACSGKPAAVLSFEKGKVGIFEINIVEKILQFRRQNGVNPPC
;
A
#
# COMPACT_ATOMS: atom_id res chain seq x y z
N MET A 1 -2.97 27.39 -61.92
CA MET A 1 -1.88 27.46 -60.93
C MET A 1 -2.34 26.57 -59.79
N LEU A 2 -1.61 25.49 -59.54
CA LEU A 2 -1.67 24.69 -58.33
C LEU A 2 -1.46 25.61 -57.12
N ASP A 3 -2.27 25.52 -56.08
CA ASP A 3 -1.93 24.65 -54.95
C ASP A 3 -3.13 24.55 -54.01
N ASP A 4 -3.40 23.31 -53.63
CA ASP A 4 -4.55 22.81 -52.90
C ASP A 4 -4.49 23.15 -51.41
N ASP A 5 -5.70 23.32 -50.87
CA ASP A 5 -6.13 22.96 -49.52
C ASP A 5 -5.43 23.60 -48.31
N ASP A 6 -6.13 24.61 -47.78
CA ASP A 6 -6.25 24.94 -46.35
C ASP A 6 -6.65 23.70 -45.52
N ASP A 7 -5.77 22.71 -45.39
CA ASP A 7 -5.95 21.56 -44.51
C ASP A 7 -5.41 21.95 -43.12
N PRO A 8 -6.24 22.18 -42.09
CA PRO A 8 -5.76 22.37 -40.73
C PRO A 8 -5.00 21.10 -40.31
N SER A 9 -3.70 21.23 -40.44
CA SER A 9 -2.69 20.20 -40.61
C SER A 9 -2.95 18.90 -39.84
N VAL A 10 -2.96 17.79 -40.56
CA VAL A 10 -2.97 16.40 -40.07
C VAL A 10 -1.99 16.19 -38.90
N SER A 11 -0.88 16.92 -38.89
CA SER A 11 0.11 16.95 -37.81
C SER A 11 -0.47 17.43 -36.46
N LEU A 12 -1.35 18.44 -36.45
CA LEU A 12 -2.03 18.90 -35.23
C LEU A 12 -2.98 17.83 -34.69
N MET A 13 -3.67 17.10 -35.57
CA MET A 13 -4.52 15.97 -35.17
C MET A 13 -3.70 14.83 -34.55
N ILE A 14 -2.58 14.45 -35.18
CA ILE A 14 -1.68 13.40 -34.66
C ILE A 14 -1.12 13.80 -33.28
N LEU A 15 -0.72 15.07 -33.12
CA LEU A 15 -0.16 15.57 -31.85
C LEU A 15 -1.21 15.57 -30.74
N ARG A 16 -2.46 15.97 -31.04
CA ARG A 16 -3.59 15.88 -30.10
C ARG A 16 -3.91 14.43 -29.72
N LEU A 17 -3.93 13.53 -30.70
CA LEU A 17 -4.21 12.11 -30.45
C LEU A 17 -3.11 11.46 -29.62
N GLY A 18 -1.84 11.73 -29.93
CA GLY A 18 -0.69 11.27 -29.16
C GLY A 18 -0.71 11.79 -27.72
N MET A 19 -1.06 13.07 -27.53
CA MET A 19 -1.21 13.65 -26.19
C MET A 19 -2.37 12.99 -25.42
N LEU A 20 -3.50 12.70 -26.07
CA LEU A 20 -4.62 11.99 -25.44
C LEU A 20 -4.21 10.57 -25.02
N PHE A 21 -3.47 9.83 -25.85
CA PHE A 21 -2.95 8.52 -25.47
C PHE A 21 -1.98 8.60 -24.30
N ALA A 22 -1.07 9.58 -24.30
CA ALA A 22 -0.15 9.79 -23.19
C ALA A 22 -0.88 10.11 -21.88
N VAL A 23 -1.90 10.98 -21.92
CA VAL A 23 -2.73 11.30 -20.75
C VAL A 23 -3.51 10.08 -20.28
N ALA A 24 -4.12 9.32 -21.21
CA ALA A 24 -4.87 8.11 -20.86
C ALA A 24 -3.97 7.03 -20.23
N ALA A 25 -2.75 6.85 -20.75
CA ALA A 25 -1.77 5.94 -20.17
C ALA A 25 -1.35 6.37 -18.77
N LEU A 26 -1.11 7.68 -18.55
CA LEU A 26 -0.74 8.23 -17.27
C LEU A 26 -1.87 8.09 -16.25
N VAL A 27 -3.12 8.38 -16.63
CA VAL A 27 -4.31 8.15 -15.80
C VAL A 27 -4.46 6.65 -15.47
N GLY A 28 -4.31 5.77 -16.47
CA GLY A 28 -4.37 4.32 -16.27
C GLY A 28 -3.32 3.82 -15.28
N TYR A 29 -2.09 4.34 -15.36
CA TYR A 29 -1.02 4.04 -14.42
C TYR A 29 -1.35 4.52 -12.99
N LEU A 30 -1.88 5.74 -12.84
CA LEU A 30 -2.29 6.26 -11.52
C LEU A 30 -3.45 5.45 -10.93
N PHE A 31 -4.42 5.04 -11.75
CA PHE A 31 -5.50 4.16 -11.30
C PHE A 31 -4.97 2.79 -10.89
N TRP A 32 -4.01 2.23 -11.64
CA TRP A 32 -3.35 0.98 -11.27
C TRP A 32 -2.65 1.11 -9.92
N GLU A 33 -1.83 2.13 -9.70
CA GLU A 33 -1.15 2.35 -8.42
C GLU A 33 -2.13 2.52 -7.24
N MET A 34 -3.30 3.10 -7.48
CA MET A 34 -4.27 3.40 -6.43
C MET A 34 -5.22 2.23 -6.12
N PHE A 35 -5.57 1.42 -7.13
CA PHE A 35 -6.59 0.36 -7.02
C PHE A 35 -6.03 -1.06 -7.21
N SER A 36 -4.76 -1.22 -7.57
CA SER A 36 -4.13 -2.54 -7.69
C SER A 36 -3.73 -3.08 -6.32
N GLU A 37 -4.32 -4.21 -5.95
CA GLU A 37 -3.94 -4.96 -4.76
C GLU A 37 -2.45 -5.31 -4.75
N SER A 38 -1.90 -5.71 -5.89
CA SER A 38 -0.48 -6.02 -6.02
C SER A 38 0.42 -4.80 -5.77
N ALA A 39 0.00 -3.61 -6.17
CA ALA A 39 0.75 -2.39 -5.89
C ALA A 39 0.71 -2.06 -4.38
N ALA A 40 -0.46 -2.19 -3.75
CA ALA A 40 -0.61 -1.99 -2.31
C ALA A 40 0.24 -2.99 -1.49
N LEU A 41 0.23 -4.27 -1.85
CA LEU A 41 1.08 -5.28 -1.21
C LEU A 41 2.57 -4.99 -1.38
N SER A 42 2.98 -4.57 -2.58
CA SER A 42 4.37 -4.21 -2.86
C SER A 42 4.83 -3.01 -2.01
N ARG A 43 4.00 -1.96 -1.92
CA ARG A 43 4.26 -0.79 -1.07
C ARG A 43 4.34 -1.14 0.42
N LEU A 44 3.42 -1.97 0.89
CA LEU A 44 3.43 -2.46 2.26
C LEU A 44 4.71 -3.24 2.55
N SER A 45 5.10 -4.15 1.66
CA SER A 45 6.34 -4.94 1.78
C SER A 45 7.58 -4.04 1.81
N ALA A 46 7.66 -3.04 0.92
CA ALA A 46 8.77 -2.08 0.91
C ALA A 46 8.84 -1.26 2.20
N THR A 47 7.70 -0.75 2.67
CA THR A 47 7.59 0.01 3.93
C THR A 47 7.99 -0.85 5.13
N ALA A 48 7.53 -2.09 5.14
CA ALA A 48 7.83 -3.07 6.16
C ALA A 48 9.31 -3.43 6.25
N ASN A 49 9.99 -3.58 5.11
CA ASN A 49 11.40 -3.97 5.07
C ASN A 49 12.30 -2.89 5.69
N ILE A 50 11.97 -1.62 5.49
CA ILE A 50 12.74 -0.49 6.03
C ILE A 50 12.28 -0.05 7.43
N TYR A 51 11.26 -0.69 8.01
CA TYR A 51 10.71 -0.31 9.30
C TYR A 51 11.56 -0.87 10.45
N PRO A 52 11.92 -0.06 11.46
CA PRO A 52 12.66 -0.57 12.62
C PRO A 52 11.71 -1.34 13.55
N TYR A 53 11.76 -2.67 13.51
CA TYR A 53 11.09 -3.53 14.49
C TYR A 53 11.87 -3.46 15.80
N ILE A 54 11.23 -2.95 16.85
CA ILE A 54 11.85 -2.77 18.17
C ILE A 54 11.30 -3.75 19.20
N ASP A 55 10.09 -4.27 18.96
CA ASP A 55 9.41 -5.19 19.85
C ASP A 55 9.74 -6.64 19.45
N ARG A 56 9.56 -7.58 20.39
CA ARG A 56 9.78 -9.02 20.19
C ARG A 56 8.46 -9.74 20.42
N CYS A 57 8.04 -10.60 19.50
CA CYS A 57 6.79 -11.34 19.59
C CYS A 57 6.94 -12.81 19.23
N ASP A 58 6.12 -13.64 19.86
CA ASP A 58 5.96 -15.06 19.51
C ASP A 58 5.10 -15.24 18.24
N ALA A 59 4.92 -16.50 17.83
CA ALA A 59 4.11 -16.85 16.65
C ALA A 59 2.61 -16.52 16.79
N ASN A 60 2.14 -16.20 18.00
CA ASN A 60 0.76 -15.86 18.30
C ASN A 60 0.56 -14.34 18.43
N GLY A 61 1.62 -13.55 18.28
CA GLY A 61 1.55 -12.10 18.47
C GLY A 61 1.52 -11.68 19.94
N GLN A 62 2.15 -12.44 20.84
CA GLN A 62 2.37 -12.03 22.22
C GLN A 62 3.78 -11.47 22.37
N LEU A 63 3.91 -10.36 23.11
CA LEU A 63 5.20 -9.75 23.42
C LEU A 63 6.04 -10.70 24.29
N ILE A 64 7.26 -10.99 23.84
CA ILE A 64 8.23 -11.85 24.55
C ILE A 64 9.44 -11.04 25.00
N ALA A 65 10.04 -11.42 26.14
CA ALA A 65 11.19 -10.69 26.67
C ALA A 65 12.51 -11.03 25.95
N ILE A 66 12.60 -12.22 25.34
CA ILE A 66 13.84 -12.82 24.84
C ILE A 66 13.67 -13.08 23.33
N GLY A 67 14.72 -12.82 22.53
CA GLY A 67 14.72 -13.05 21.08
C GLY A 67 15.16 -11.83 20.27
N GLN A 68 15.21 -11.99 18.95
CA GLN A 68 15.46 -10.88 18.04
C GLN A 68 14.21 -10.00 17.89
N PRO A 69 14.36 -8.67 17.81
CA PRO A 69 13.24 -7.78 17.52
C PRO A 69 12.60 -8.17 16.18
N ASN A 70 11.32 -8.49 16.25
CA ASN A 70 10.59 -9.02 15.12
C ASN A 70 9.13 -8.57 15.14
N CYS A 71 8.71 -7.57 15.90
CA CYS A 71 7.33 -7.11 15.83
C CYS A 71 7.18 -5.61 16.11
N VAL A 72 5.99 -5.11 15.80
CA VAL A 72 5.58 -3.73 16.00
C VAL A 72 4.12 -3.73 16.44
N ASP A 73 3.86 -3.32 17.68
CA ASP A 73 2.49 -3.14 18.19
C ASP A 73 1.94 -1.76 17.76
N LEU A 74 1.01 -1.75 16.80
CA LEU A 74 0.30 -0.55 16.34
C LEU A 74 -1.05 -0.34 17.02
N ASN A 75 -1.27 -0.99 18.17
CA ASN A 75 -2.50 -0.99 18.97
C ASN A 75 -3.68 -1.69 18.26
N HIS A 76 -4.08 -1.22 17.09
CA HIS A 76 -5.09 -1.87 16.25
C HIS A 76 -4.60 -3.17 15.60
N TYR A 77 -3.31 -3.22 15.31
CA TYR A 77 -2.66 -4.31 14.60
C TYR A 77 -1.32 -4.60 15.24
N LEU A 78 -0.94 -5.87 15.28
CA LEU A 78 0.40 -6.29 15.61
C LEU A 78 1.05 -6.94 14.39
N PHE A 79 2.21 -6.41 13.98
CA PHE A 79 2.99 -6.90 12.85
C PHE A 79 4.17 -7.72 13.31
N VAL A 80 4.53 -8.78 12.57
CA VAL A 80 5.70 -9.61 12.88
C VAL A 80 6.68 -9.64 11.68
N HIS A 81 7.89 -9.13 11.87
CA HIS A 81 9.04 -9.24 10.96
C HIS A 81 9.39 -10.70 10.70
N GLY A 82 9.51 -11.04 9.43
CA GLY A 82 9.52 -12.42 8.92
C GLY A 82 8.30 -12.69 8.04
N SER A 83 7.18 -12.00 8.32
CA SER A 83 5.98 -11.98 7.48
C SER A 83 5.15 -10.74 7.82
N VAL A 84 5.42 -9.59 7.19
CA VAL A 84 4.37 -8.55 7.14
C VAL A 84 3.16 -9.01 6.32
N ASP A 85 3.33 -10.15 5.65
CA ASP A 85 2.31 -11.08 5.18
C ASP A 85 1.40 -11.61 6.30
N LYS A 86 1.63 -11.29 7.58
CA LYS A 86 0.73 -11.57 8.69
C LYS A 86 0.64 -10.41 9.68
N ALA A 87 -0.59 -10.03 10.04
CA ALA A 87 -0.85 -9.13 11.16
C ALA A 87 -2.02 -9.62 12.01
N PHE A 88 -1.95 -9.36 13.30
CA PHE A 88 -3.05 -9.64 14.22
C PHE A 88 -3.87 -8.37 14.40
N ARG A 89 -5.07 -8.33 13.82
CA ARG A 89 -6.04 -7.26 14.06
C ARG A 89 -6.66 -7.45 15.44
N ARG A 90 -6.66 -6.40 16.26
CA ARG A 90 -7.35 -6.35 17.55
C ARG A 90 -8.80 -5.87 17.38
N ALA A 91 -9.65 -6.23 18.33
CA ALA A 91 -11.06 -5.83 18.33
C ALA A 91 -11.24 -4.37 18.79
N CYS A 92 -10.73 -3.42 18.01
CA CYS A 92 -10.77 -1.98 18.30
C CYS A 92 -11.91 -1.27 17.55
N SER A 93 -12.01 -1.48 16.24
CA SER A 93 -12.87 -0.67 15.36
C SER A 93 -14.22 -1.33 15.03
N GLY A 94 -14.84 -2.02 16.00
CA GLY A 94 -16.09 -2.78 15.80
C GLY A 94 -15.97 -4.02 14.89
N LYS A 95 -14.76 -4.34 14.41
CA LYS A 95 -14.43 -5.58 13.72
C LYS A 95 -13.88 -6.60 14.71
N PRO A 96 -14.18 -7.91 14.54
CA PRO A 96 -13.61 -8.94 15.40
C PRO A 96 -12.10 -9.02 15.22
N ALA A 97 -11.42 -9.44 16.29
CA ALA A 97 -10.02 -9.79 16.24
C ALA A 97 -9.80 -10.88 15.19
N ALA A 98 -8.76 -10.73 14.37
CA ALA A 98 -8.51 -11.64 13.26
C ALA A 98 -7.02 -11.70 12.93
N VAL A 99 -6.55 -12.87 12.54
CA VAL A 99 -5.25 -13.02 11.90
C VAL A 99 -5.44 -12.68 10.42
N LEU A 100 -4.83 -11.59 9.99
CA LEU A 100 -4.81 -11.17 8.60
C LEU A 100 -3.56 -11.73 7.95
N SER A 101 -3.68 -12.19 6.70
CA SER A 101 -2.55 -12.52 5.87
C SER A 101 -2.50 -11.60 4.65
N PHE A 102 -1.40 -10.87 4.48
CA PHE A 102 -1.19 -9.90 3.40
C PHE A 102 -0.62 -10.60 2.17
N GLU A 103 -1.36 -11.60 1.70
CA GLU A 103 -1.17 -12.28 0.42
C GLU A 103 -2.28 -11.89 -0.55
N LYS A 104 -1.99 -12.01 -1.85
CA LYS A 104 -2.96 -11.68 -2.91
C LYS A 104 -4.25 -12.51 -2.74
N GLY A 105 -5.38 -11.82 -2.65
CA GLY A 105 -6.72 -12.39 -2.47
C GLY A 105 -7.05 -12.82 -1.04
N LYS A 106 -6.16 -12.64 -0.05
CA LYS A 106 -6.38 -13.03 1.35
C LYS A 106 -6.82 -11.87 2.25
N VAL A 107 -6.53 -10.64 1.84
CA VAL A 107 -6.89 -9.43 2.57
C VAL A 107 -7.39 -8.37 1.59
N GLY A 108 -8.41 -7.60 1.99
CA GLY A 108 -8.94 -6.55 1.13
C GLY A 108 -7.97 -5.36 1.03
N ILE A 109 -7.92 -4.72 -0.14
CA ILE A 109 -7.10 -3.52 -0.41
C ILE A 109 -7.23 -2.46 0.69
N PHE A 110 -8.45 -2.25 1.20
CA PHE A 110 -8.70 -1.26 2.25
C PHE A 110 -7.91 -1.56 3.54
N GLU A 111 -7.81 -2.83 3.95
CA GLU A 111 -7.02 -3.24 5.11
C GLU A 111 -5.51 -3.07 4.83
N ILE A 112 -5.04 -3.40 3.62
CA ILE A 112 -3.64 -3.17 3.21
C ILE A 112 -3.28 -1.68 3.33
N ASN A 113 -4.13 -0.81 2.78
CA ASN A 113 -3.92 0.64 2.78
C ASN A 113 -3.98 1.25 4.19
N ILE A 114 -4.90 0.78 5.04
CA ILE A 114 -4.95 1.22 6.45
C ILE A 114 -3.66 0.86 7.15
N VAL A 115 -3.23 -0.38 6.98
CA VAL A 115 -2.03 -0.90 7.65
C VAL A 115 -0.78 -0.14 7.22
N GLU A 116 -0.62 0.09 5.91
CA GLU A 116 0.48 0.90 5.38
C GLU A 116 0.48 2.31 6.01
N LYS A 117 -0.69 2.96 6.07
CA LYS A 117 -0.82 4.29 6.66
C LYS A 117 -0.51 4.31 8.15
N ILE A 118 -0.94 3.31 8.92
CA ILE A 118 -0.66 3.26 10.37
C ILE A 118 0.84 3.06 10.61
N LEU A 119 1.51 2.20 9.83
CA LEU A 119 2.97 2.03 9.90
C LEU A 119 3.69 3.33 9.57
N GLN A 120 3.31 4.01 8.50
CA GLN A 120 3.88 5.31 8.13
C GLN A 120 3.64 6.37 9.21
N PHE A 121 2.43 6.42 9.78
CA PHE A 121 2.08 7.35 10.85
C PHE A 121 2.91 7.10 12.11
N ARG A 122 3.05 5.85 12.57
CA ARG A 122 3.87 5.52 13.74
C ARG A 122 5.34 5.88 13.49
N ARG A 123 5.84 5.63 12.29
CA ARG A 123 7.21 6.03 11.90
C ARG A 123 7.43 7.53 12.03
N GLN A 124 6.44 8.33 11.62
CA GLN A 124 6.54 9.80 11.63
C GLN A 124 6.33 10.40 13.02
N ASN A 125 5.36 9.90 13.77
CA ASN A 125 4.88 10.53 15.00
C ASN A 125 5.32 9.80 16.28
N GLY A 126 5.87 8.60 16.19
CA GLY A 126 6.29 7.78 17.33
C GLY A 126 5.16 7.26 18.22
N VAL A 127 3.90 7.60 17.91
CA VAL A 127 2.72 7.22 18.69
C VAL A 127 1.77 6.35 17.89
N ASN A 128 1.03 5.50 18.61
CA ASN A 128 -0.01 4.67 18.02
C ASN A 128 -1.33 5.42 17.93
N PRO A 129 -2.12 5.22 16.86
CA PRO A 129 -3.51 5.66 16.86
C PRO A 129 -4.29 4.93 17.98
N PRO A 130 -5.23 5.62 18.64
CA PRO A 130 -6.03 5.02 19.71
C PRO A 130 -6.94 3.93 19.16
N CYS A 131 -6.87 2.76 19.79
CA CYS A 131 -7.96 1.78 19.84
C CYS A 131 -9.11 2.45 20.64
#